data_AF-A0A7C7HFL2-F1
#
_entry.id   AF-A0A7C7HFL2-F1
#
_cell.length_a   1.000
_cell.length_b   1.000
_cell.length_c   1.000
_cell.angle_alpha   90.00
_cell.angle_beta   90.00
_cell.angle_gamma   90.00
#
_symmetry.space_group_name_H-M   'P 1'
#
loop_
_entity.id
_entity.type
_entity.pdbx_description
1 polymer ?
#
loop_
_entity_poly.entity_id
_entity_poly.type
_entity_poly.pdbx_seq_one_letter_code
_entity_poly.pdbx_strand_id
1 'polypeptide(L)'
;MNKQGKNRKGITLRSIILSAFIIPPNAYFLINNHVYLSGLPTTISLFYNVIIILTVVIFINFGIKLIIPEGGLSRGELLTVYVMLSIASAMAGHDMLQTVVPALTHAFWYATPENDWQQLFWRYLPNWLTMEISDEITPYYLGDSSLYTSGRLYYWIMPTLWWTSFFTALIVTLVCLSIFFQDQWIRYERLSYPIVHLPTELTNSKNSLFSSRLMWTGFSISASLAILNGIHYLVPNFPIVPNRRYEIGALFLQKPWNAIGWTPIYVLPFAIGLAFFMPLDLSFSVWFFYWFWKGVRILGNAVGFYGLPRFPYADEQTTGAYIAIASFSAWGARHHLKQVFSLKTREYSWAILGFVAGFSFLTFWMMRAGMSVEIILAYLLIYFTIALAITRIRAELGPPTHEMYQSTPHNLLVLSIGTRRLGPRNLTVMSLLWGFNRGYRAHPMPHTLEGFKLADIAQIHRGKLAFAMILAAVIGTLSAYWAFIDMSYRNGAENNPGWGGFNDLQSWLYYPKPTNFIALLFIGIGVLITSALRFMRINFLWWTLHPAGFALTGSTWTVGWLWFSIFISWLVKLVLLKQGGIGAYRRAVPFFMGLLFGDYLIGGSWIIIRQIFNVNTYVFWR
;
A
#
# COMPACT_ATOMS: atom_id res chain seq x y z
N MET A 1 27.86 15.71 23.96
CA MET A 1 26.80 16.51 24.59
C MET A 1 26.76 17.87 23.92
N ASN A 2 25.66 18.22 23.25
CA ASN A 2 25.45 19.58 22.77
C ASN A 2 24.00 19.97 23.08
N LYS A 3 23.84 21.02 23.90
CA LYS A 3 22.56 21.58 24.35
C LYS A 3 21.85 22.24 23.15
N GLN A 4 21.00 21.51 22.45
CA GLN A 4 19.93 22.06 21.62
C GLN A 4 18.58 21.52 22.10
N GLY A 5 18.20 21.93 23.31
CA GLY A 5 16.89 21.66 23.91
C GLY A 5 15.82 22.71 23.59
N LYS A 6 15.93 23.45 22.47
CA LYS A 6 14.90 24.42 22.09
C LYS A 6 13.75 23.70 21.39
N ASN A 7 12.69 23.40 22.16
CA ASN A 7 11.31 23.11 21.76
C ASN A 7 11.10 22.55 20.34
N ARG A 8 11.17 21.21 20.20
CA ARG A 8 10.65 20.49 19.03
C ARG A 8 9.11 20.56 19.01
N LYS A 9 8.56 21.63 18.44
CA LYS A 9 7.12 22.02 18.41
C LYS A 9 6.29 21.29 17.33
N GLY A 10 6.37 19.96 17.29
CA GLY A 10 5.69 19.19 16.23
C GLY A 10 4.38 18.53 16.63
N ILE A 11 4.33 17.92 17.81
CA ILE A 11 3.22 17.08 18.26
C ILE A 11 2.63 17.68 19.51
N THR A 12 1.39 18.14 19.39
CA THR A 12 0.57 18.66 20.48
C THR A 12 -0.61 17.74 20.72
N LEU A 13 -1.20 17.83 21.91
CA LEU A 13 -2.43 17.11 22.23
C LEU A 13 -3.56 17.49 21.25
N ARG A 14 -3.59 18.74 20.77
CA ARG A 14 -4.56 19.23 19.78
C ARG A 14 -4.48 18.44 18.46
N SER A 15 -3.27 18.24 17.93
CA SER A 15 -3.08 17.46 16.69
C SER A 15 -3.48 15.99 16.84
N ILE A 16 -3.23 15.40 18.02
CA ILE A 16 -3.61 14.00 18.31
C ILE A 16 -5.13 13.87 18.42
N ILE A 17 -5.78 14.75 19.19
CA ILE A 17 -7.25 14.73 19.36
C ILE A 17 -7.94 14.97 18.03
N LEU A 18 -7.49 15.96 17.25
CA LEU A 18 -8.05 16.24 15.93
C LEU A 18 -7.93 15.01 15.01
N SER A 19 -6.77 14.37 14.99
CA SER A 19 -6.57 13.15 14.20
C SER A 19 -7.47 12.02 14.68
N ALA A 20 -7.55 11.77 15.99
CA ALA A 20 -8.40 10.75 16.58
C ALA A 20 -9.88 10.96 16.25
N PHE A 21 -10.34 12.21 16.15
CA PHE A 21 -11.70 12.55 15.75
C PHE A 21 -11.97 12.33 14.25
N ILE A 22 -10.98 12.61 13.39
CA ILE A 22 -11.12 12.45 11.93
C ILE A 22 -10.98 10.99 11.47
N ILE A 23 -10.25 10.15 12.22
CA ILE A 23 -9.99 8.75 11.84
C ILE A 23 -11.29 7.93 11.63
N PRO A 24 -12.27 7.93 12.54
CA PRO A 24 -13.51 7.16 12.36
C PRO A 24 -14.31 7.51 11.09
N PRO A 25 -14.65 8.78 10.77
CA PRO A 25 -15.35 9.11 9.54
C PRO A 25 -14.50 8.81 8.28
N ASN A 26 -13.18 8.96 8.35
CA ASN A 26 -12.29 8.57 7.25
C ASN A 26 -12.28 7.04 7.04
N ALA A 27 -12.27 6.24 8.11
CA ALA A 27 -12.38 4.78 8.00
C ALA A 27 -13.74 4.39 7.40
N TYR A 28 -14.83 5.01 7.84
CA TYR A 28 -16.16 4.79 7.26
C TYR A 28 -16.20 5.11 5.76
N PHE A 29 -15.62 6.24 5.33
CA PHE A 29 -15.45 6.58 3.91
C PHE A 29 -14.68 5.48 3.15
N LEU A 30 -13.56 5.01 3.70
CA LEU A 30 -12.74 3.98 3.05
C LEU A 30 -13.48 2.64 2.89
N ILE A 31 -14.19 2.20 3.93
CA ILE A 31 -14.97 0.97 3.90
C ILE A 31 -16.16 1.11 2.96
N ASN A 32 -16.86 2.24 2.97
CA ASN A 32 -17.97 2.46 2.06
C ASN A 32 -17.54 2.34 0.59
N ASN A 33 -16.40 2.94 0.24
CA ASN A 33 -15.92 2.86 -1.11
C ASN A 33 -15.43 1.46 -1.52
N HIS A 34 -15.06 0.63 -0.54
CA HIS A 34 -14.78 -0.79 -0.77
C HIS A 34 -16.05 -1.57 -1.12
N VAL A 35 -17.07 -1.49 -0.26
CA VAL A 35 -18.33 -2.23 -0.38
C VAL A 35 -19.02 -1.90 -1.72
N TYR A 36 -18.98 -0.65 -2.15
CA TYR A 36 -19.58 -0.19 -3.41
C TYR A 36 -18.62 -0.19 -4.61
N LEU A 37 -17.36 -0.63 -4.42
CA LEU A 37 -16.29 -0.64 -5.42
C LEU A 37 -16.13 0.71 -6.18
N SER A 38 -16.42 1.82 -5.51
CA SER A 38 -16.47 3.18 -6.07
C SER A 38 -15.13 3.87 -6.17
N GLY A 39 -14.14 3.43 -5.38
CA GLY A 39 -12.77 3.94 -5.45
C GLY A 39 -11.93 3.38 -4.31
N LEU A 40 -10.65 3.08 -4.55
CA LEU A 40 -9.79 2.47 -3.55
C LEU A 40 -8.60 3.40 -3.26
N PRO A 41 -8.76 4.43 -2.38
CA PRO A 41 -7.72 5.42 -2.12
C PRO A 41 -6.38 4.84 -1.70
N THR A 42 -6.42 3.69 -1.05
CA THR A 42 -5.28 3.01 -0.45
C THR A 42 -4.51 2.12 -1.43
N THR A 43 -4.87 2.13 -2.72
CA THR A 43 -4.18 1.38 -3.79
C THR A 43 -3.08 2.19 -4.50
N ILE A 44 -3.06 3.50 -4.26
CA ILE A 44 -2.04 4.44 -4.76
C ILE A 44 -1.11 4.79 -3.60
N SER A 45 0.19 4.91 -3.83
CA SER A 45 1.18 5.15 -2.76
C SER A 45 0.94 6.46 -2.00
N LEU A 46 0.49 7.52 -2.69
CA LEU A 46 0.03 8.76 -2.05
C LEU A 46 -1.49 8.74 -1.93
N PHE A 47 -1.99 8.50 -0.71
CA PHE A 47 -3.41 8.38 -0.42
C PHE A 47 -4.17 9.69 -0.68
N TYR A 48 -5.02 9.71 -1.71
CA TYR A 48 -5.74 10.92 -2.10
C TYR A 48 -6.76 11.36 -1.05
N ASN A 49 -7.40 10.44 -0.32
CA ASN A 49 -8.33 10.77 0.77
C ASN A 49 -7.62 11.59 1.86
N VAL A 50 -6.38 11.21 2.20
CA VAL A 50 -5.59 11.93 3.19
C VAL A 50 -5.19 13.32 2.68
N ILE A 51 -4.89 13.46 1.38
CA ILE A 51 -4.62 14.77 0.78
C ILE A 51 -5.86 15.66 0.80
N ILE A 52 -7.04 15.15 0.45
CA ILE A 52 -8.30 15.90 0.52
C ILE A 52 -8.56 16.38 1.95
N ILE A 53 -8.48 15.48 2.93
CA ILE A 53 -8.68 15.81 4.34
C ILE A 53 -7.65 16.85 4.80
N LEU A 54 -6.37 16.66 4.46
CA LEU A 54 -5.31 17.61 4.80
C LEU A 54 -5.60 18.99 4.21
N THR A 55 -6.05 19.07 2.96
CA THR A 55 -6.44 20.32 2.31
C THR A 55 -7.60 21.00 3.03
N VAL A 56 -8.65 20.26 3.40
CA VAL A 56 -9.77 20.79 4.19
C VAL A 56 -9.27 21.32 5.55
N VAL A 57 -8.42 20.57 6.25
CA VAL A 57 -7.82 20.99 7.52
C VAL A 57 -6.97 22.25 7.34
N ILE A 58 -6.21 22.39 6.23
CA ILE A 58 -5.42 23.58 5.92
C ILE A 58 -6.34 24.80 5.71
N PHE A 59 -7.43 24.66 4.95
CA PHE A 59 -8.38 25.76 4.73
C PHE A 59 -9.07 26.21 6.03
N ILE A 60 -9.53 25.27 6.84
CA ILE A 60 -10.09 25.56 8.17
C ILE A 60 -9.04 26.25 9.05
N ASN A 61 -7.81 25.73 9.06
CA ASN A 61 -6.70 26.30 9.81
C ASN A 61 -6.37 27.74 9.37
N PHE A 62 -6.42 28.02 8.07
CA PHE A 62 -6.24 29.37 7.52
C PHE A 62 -7.35 30.30 8.02
N GLY A 63 -8.62 29.89 7.93
CA GLY A 63 -9.76 30.66 8.46
C GLY A 63 -9.64 30.93 9.97
N ILE A 64 -9.21 29.94 10.76
CA ILE A 64 -8.96 30.12 12.20
C ILE A 64 -7.86 31.18 12.42
N LYS A 65 -6.77 31.15 11.66
CA LYS A 65 -5.68 32.15 11.81
C LYS A 65 -6.09 33.57 11.42
N LEU A 66 -7.09 33.72 10.55
CA LEU A 66 -7.65 35.03 10.21
C LEU A 66 -8.39 35.65 11.40
N ILE A 67 -9.07 34.82 12.21
CA ILE A 67 -9.85 35.27 13.37
C ILE A 67 -8.99 35.31 14.63
N ILE A 68 -8.19 34.26 14.85
CA ILE A 68 -7.33 34.05 16.02
C ILE A 68 -5.92 33.68 15.51
N PRO A 69 -5.01 34.65 15.34
CA PRO A 69 -3.67 34.42 14.78
C PRO A 69 -2.87 33.32 15.50
N GLU A 70 -3.02 33.20 16.82
CA GLU A 70 -2.35 32.19 17.64
C GLU A 70 -3.10 30.84 17.73
N GLY A 71 -4.36 30.79 17.26
CA GLY A 71 -5.25 29.63 17.41
C GLY A 71 -4.99 28.51 16.41
N GLY A 72 -4.33 28.81 15.29
CA GLY A 72 -4.13 27.84 14.21
C GLY A 72 -2.97 26.85 14.44
N LEU A 73 -3.11 25.66 13.85
CA LEU A 73 -2.10 24.61 13.79
C LEU A 73 -0.81 25.08 13.09
N SER A 74 0.29 24.65 13.67
CA SER A 74 1.64 24.74 13.11
C SER A 74 1.87 23.71 12.00
N ARG A 75 2.95 23.91 11.23
CA ARG A 75 3.37 22.97 10.19
C ARG A 75 3.60 21.55 10.74
N GLY A 76 4.20 21.44 11.92
CA GLY A 76 4.45 20.16 12.56
C GLY A 76 3.17 19.43 12.96
N GLU A 77 2.16 20.18 13.44
CA GLU A 77 0.85 19.62 13.79
C GLU A 77 0.09 19.14 12.55
N LEU A 78 0.08 19.92 11.46
CA LEU A 78 -0.54 19.52 10.18
C LEU A 78 0.10 18.26 9.61
N LEU A 79 1.44 18.17 9.65
CA LEU A 79 2.16 16.97 9.21
C LEU A 79 1.92 15.77 10.14
N THR A 80 1.73 16.01 11.44
CA THR A 80 1.34 14.96 12.39
C THR A 80 -0.04 14.40 12.04
N VAL A 81 -1.01 15.27 11.73
CA VAL A 81 -2.35 14.87 11.26
C VAL A 81 -2.25 14.04 9.99
N TYR A 82 -1.47 14.51 8.99
CA TYR A 82 -1.23 13.77 7.76
C TYR A 82 -0.66 12.36 8.01
N VAL A 83 0.35 12.23 8.88
CA VAL A 83 0.99 10.94 9.18
C VAL A 83 0.01 10.01 9.91
N MET A 84 -0.72 10.51 10.92
CA MET A 84 -1.70 9.72 11.65
C MET A 84 -2.81 9.21 10.72
N LEU A 85 -3.35 10.07 9.85
CA LEU A 85 -4.36 9.69 8.88
C LEU A 85 -3.84 8.72 7.82
N SER A 86 -2.57 8.84 7.41
CA SER A 86 -1.94 7.91 6.48
C SER A 86 -1.83 6.50 7.08
N ILE A 87 -1.39 6.39 8.33
CA ILE A 87 -1.31 5.11 9.05
C ILE A 87 -2.70 4.52 9.28
N ALA A 88 -3.67 5.32 9.74
CA ALA A 88 -5.03 4.84 9.95
C ALA A 88 -5.71 4.40 8.64
N SER A 89 -5.47 5.12 7.53
CA SER A 89 -5.97 4.74 6.21
C SER A 89 -5.31 3.47 5.69
N ALA A 90 -4.01 3.27 5.95
CA ALA A 90 -3.32 2.02 5.63
C ALA A 90 -3.95 0.83 6.36
N MET A 91 -4.32 1.02 7.64
CA MET A 91 -5.03 -0.01 8.41
C MET A 91 -6.42 -0.31 7.85
N ALA A 92 -7.19 0.72 7.52
CA ALA A 92 -8.52 0.60 6.90
C ALA A 92 -8.48 0.31 5.37
N GLY A 93 -7.31 -0.07 4.84
CA GLY A 93 -7.04 -0.17 3.41
C GLY A 93 -7.49 -1.46 2.75
N HIS A 94 -7.43 -1.45 1.41
CA HIS A 94 -7.91 -2.55 0.55
C HIS A 94 -7.21 -3.88 0.78
N ASP A 95 -5.88 -3.85 0.92
CA ASP A 95 -5.07 -5.04 1.17
C ASP A 95 -4.84 -5.29 2.68
N MET A 96 -5.72 -4.78 3.55
CA MET A 96 -5.60 -4.86 5.02
C MET A 96 -6.95 -5.25 5.67
N LEU A 97 -7.64 -4.36 6.38
CA LEU A 97 -8.85 -4.75 7.13
C LEU A 97 -10.07 -4.96 6.23
N GLN A 98 -10.09 -4.39 5.03
CA GLN A 98 -11.17 -4.64 4.05
C GLN A 98 -11.27 -6.11 3.64
N THR A 99 -10.19 -6.88 3.78
CA THR A 99 -10.09 -8.31 3.46
C THR A 99 -10.01 -9.19 4.70
N VAL A 100 -9.48 -8.69 5.82
CA VAL A 100 -9.43 -9.43 7.09
C VAL A 100 -10.81 -9.55 7.74
N VAL A 101 -11.63 -8.49 7.74
CA VAL A 101 -12.96 -8.55 8.37
C VAL A 101 -13.85 -9.61 7.71
N PRO A 102 -13.96 -9.69 6.37
CA PRO A 102 -14.68 -10.79 5.71
C PRO A 102 -14.16 -12.18 6.10
N ALA A 103 -12.84 -12.35 6.22
CA ALA A 103 -12.25 -13.65 6.54
C ALA A 103 -12.70 -14.22 7.91
N LEU A 104 -13.28 -13.39 8.79
CA LEU A 104 -13.73 -13.81 10.13
C LEU A 104 -15.02 -14.66 10.11
N THR A 105 -15.81 -14.57 9.03
CA THR A 105 -17.10 -15.27 8.90
C THR A 105 -17.20 -16.11 7.63
N HIS A 106 -16.40 -15.80 6.60
CA HIS A 106 -16.47 -16.43 5.28
C HIS A 106 -16.39 -17.96 5.30
N ALA A 107 -15.55 -18.52 6.17
CA ALA A 107 -15.41 -19.98 6.29
C ALA A 107 -16.70 -20.69 6.72
N PHE A 108 -17.60 -19.98 7.40
CA PHE A 108 -18.87 -20.53 7.88
C PHE A 108 -20.01 -20.28 6.89
N TRP A 109 -20.12 -19.06 6.36
CA TRP A 109 -21.19 -18.68 5.44
C TRP A 109 -21.12 -19.42 4.10
N TYR A 110 -19.92 -19.56 3.53
CA TYR A 110 -19.73 -20.21 2.22
C TYR A 110 -19.48 -21.71 2.34
N ALA A 111 -19.59 -22.32 3.51
CA ALA A 111 -19.49 -23.76 3.64
C ALA A 111 -20.73 -24.42 3.02
N THR A 112 -20.52 -25.32 2.07
CA THR A 112 -21.59 -26.11 1.45
C THR A 112 -21.24 -27.60 1.49
N PRO A 113 -22.24 -28.50 1.38
CA PRO A 113 -21.96 -29.93 1.27
C PRO A 113 -21.03 -30.30 0.11
N GLU A 114 -20.99 -29.49 -0.96
CA GLU A 114 -20.16 -29.76 -2.15
C GLU A 114 -18.69 -29.36 -1.96
N ASN A 115 -18.40 -28.40 -1.08
CA ASN A 115 -17.03 -27.95 -0.83
C ASN A 115 -16.39 -28.58 0.43
N ASP A 116 -17.20 -29.19 1.29
CA ASP A 116 -16.82 -29.89 2.52
C ASP A 116 -15.99 -29.05 3.52
N TRP A 117 -16.07 -27.72 3.48
CA TRP A 117 -15.24 -26.84 4.31
C TRP A 117 -15.33 -27.15 5.81
N GLN A 118 -16.53 -27.51 6.27
CA GLN A 118 -16.78 -27.92 7.65
C GLN A 118 -15.89 -29.09 8.07
N GLN A 119 -15.84 -30.15 7.27
CA GLN A 119 -15.06 -31.35 7.57
C GLN A 119 -13.57 -31.12 7.30
N LEU A 120 -13.26 -30.30 6.30
CA LEU A 120 -11.91 -30.09 5.80
C LEU A 120 -11.06 -29.29 6.80
N PHE A 121 -11.58 -28.18 7.34
CA PHE A 121 -10.75 -27.28 8.15
C PHE A 121 -11.42 -26.53 9.32
N TRP A 122 -12.74 -26.60 9.58
CA TRP A 122 -13.34 -25.85 10.71
C TRP A 122 -12.71 -26.17 12.06
N ARG A 123 -12.31 -27.42 12.29
CA ARG A 123 -11.60 -27.87 13.51
C ARG A 123 -10.27 -27.13 13.77
N TYR A 124 -9.71 -26.48 12.75
CA TYR A 124 -8.46 -25.71 12.86
C TYR A 124 -8.71 -24.19 12.95
N LEU A 125 -9.96 -23.73 12.85
CA LEU A 125 -10.31 -22.31 12.99
C LEU A 125 -10.40 -21.93 14.47
N PRO A 126 -9.64 -20.93 14.94
CA PRO A 126 -9.73 -20.50 16.33
C PRO A 126 -10.98 -19.67 16.60
N ASN A 127 -11.84 -20.14 17.51
CA ASN A 127 -13.09 -19.49 17.92
C ASN A 127 -12.94 -18.06 18.48
N TRP A 128 -11.74 -17.69 18.91
CA TRP A 128 -11.42 -16.33 19.42
C TRP A 128 -10.95 -15.38 18.31
N LEU A 129 -10.65 -15.90 17.10
CA LEU A 129 -10.24 -15.12 15.94
C LEU A 129 -11.32 -14.96 14.90
N THR A 130 -12.20 -15.95 14.77
CA THR A 130 -13.35 -15.93 13.87
C THR A 130 -14.62 -15.65 14.66
N MET A 131 -15.69 -15.24 13.98
CA MET A 131 -16.99 -15.17 14.63
C MET A 131 -17.44 -16.59 15.02
N GLU A 132 -18.07 -16.75 16.17
CA GLU A 132 -18.68 -18.02 16.56
C GLU A 132 -19.85 -18.35 15.61
N ILE A 133 -20.02 -19.63 15.26
CA ILE A 133 -21.12 -20.09 14.42
C ILE A 133 -22.42 -19.81 15.18
N SER A 134 -23.23 -18.91 14.65
CA SER A 134 -24.49 -18.50 15.24
C SER A 134 -25.47 -18.07 14.16
N ASP A 135 -26.76 -17.99 14.53
CA ASP A 135 -27.81 -17.49 13.65
C ASP A 135 -27.60 -16.00 13.27
N GLU A 136 -26.68 -15.30 13.94
CA GLU A 136 -26.33 -13.90 13.67
C GLU A 136 -25.42 -13.71 12.44
N ILE A 137 -24.92 -14.80 11.84
CA ILE A 137 -24.21 -14.74 10.56
C ILE A 137 -25.18 -14.37 9.42
N THR A 138 -26.41 -14.90 9.45
CA THR A 138 -27.43 -14.62 8.43
C THR A 138 -27.77 -13.12 8.29
N PRO A 139 -28.13 -12.39 9.36
CA PRO A 139 -28.37 -10.94 9.25
C PRO A 139 -27.11 -10.13 8.91
N TYR A 140 -25.91 -10.65 9.15
CA TYR A 140 -24.66 -10.01 8.72
C TYR A 140 -24.46 -10.10 7.20
N TYR A 141 -24.83 -11.23 6.57
CA TYR A 141 -24.67 -11.41 5.12
C TYR A 141 -25.84 -10.87 4.31
N LEU A 142 -27.08 -11.07 4.76
CA LEU A 142 -28.27 -10.62 4.05
C LEU A 142 -28.51 -9.11 4.16
N GLY A 143 -28.01 -8.47 5.22
CA GLY A 143 -28.21 -7.04 5.45
C GLY A 143 -29.59 -6.72 6.05
N ASP A 144 -30.07 -5.50 5.80
CA ASP A 144 -31.35 -4.96 6.31
C ASP A 144 -31.52 -5.10 7.83
N SER A 145 -30.41 -5.04 8.54
CA SER A 145 -30.34 -5.23 9.98
C SER A 145 -29.44 -4.21 10.66
N SER A 146 -29.36 -4.30 11.99
CA SER A 146 -28.57 -3.39 12.82
C SER A 146 -27.54 -4.13 13.65
N LEU A 147 -26.30 -3.65 13.65
CA LEU A 147 -25.28 -4.10 14.60
C LEU A 147 -25.69 -3.84 16.06
N TYR A 148 -26.53 -2.84 16.30
CA TYR A 148 -26.92 -2.39 17.64
C TYR A 148 -28.11 -3.15 18.23
N THR A 149 -28.62 -4.19 17.56
CA THR A 149 -29.59 -5.11 18.15
C THR A 149 -28.94 -5.87 19.32
N SER A 150 -29.69 -6.07 20.41
CA SER A 150 -29.19 -6.65 21.66
C SER A 150 -28.44 -7.97 21.43
N GLY A 151 -27.19 -8.03 21.88
CA GLY A 151 -26.36 -9.25 21.85
C GLY A 151 -25.39 -9.38 20.67
N ARG A 152 -25.62 -8.70 19.54
CA ARG A 152 -24.76 -8.87 18.32
C ARG A 152 -23.32 -8.43 18.51
N LEU A 153 -23.11 -7.32 19.21
CA LEU A 153 -21.78 -6.80 19.51
C LEU A 153 -20.90 -7.83 20.24
N TYR A 154 -21.49 -8.72 21.05
CA TYR A 154 -20.77 -9.71 21.83
C TYR A 154 -19.93 -10.65 20.94
N TYR A 155 -20.49 -11.10 19.82
CA TYR A 155 -19.82 -12.00 18.86
C TYR A 155 -18.59 -11.37 18.19
N TRP A 156 -18.54 -10.03 18.13
CA TRP A 156 -17.48 -9.29 17.45
C TRP A 156 -16.39 -8.78 18.38
N ILE A 157 -16.68 -8.60 19.67
CA ILE A 157 -15.71 -8.02 20.63
C ILE A 157 -14.43 -8.85 20.70
N MET A 158 -14.53 -10.17 20.88
CA MET A 158 -13.36 -11.03 21.06
C MET A 158 -12.47 -11.07 19.80
N PRO A 159 -13.00 -11.38 18.59
CA PRO A 159 -12.21 -11.32 17.36
C PRO A 159 -11.58 -9.95 17.13
N THR A 160 -12.35 -8.87 17.33
CA THR A 160 -11.88 -7.50 17.10
C THR A 160 -10.72 -7.15 18.02
N LEU A 161 -10.79 -7.46 19.31
CA LEU A 161 -9.73 -7.16 20.27
C LEU A 161 -8.44 -7.94 19.97
N TRP A 162 -8.56 -9.23 19.65
CA TRP A 162 -7.40 -10.08 19.35
C TRP A 162 -6.70 -9.69 18.06
N TRP A 163 -7.44 -9.40 17.00
CA TRP A 163 -6.85 -8.88 15.77
C TRP A 163 -6.29 -7.46 15.96
N THR A 164 -6.95 -6.60 16.73
CA THR A 164 -6.41 -5.27 17.06
C THR A 164 -5.09 -5.40 17.82
N SER A 165 -4.98 -6.36 18.74
CA SER A 165 -3.73 -6.63 19.46
C SER A 165 -2.61 -7.11 18.51
N PHE A 166 -2.94 -7.96 17.54
CA PHE A 166 -2.03 -8.43 16.51
C PHE A 166 -1.51 -7.27 15.65
N PHE A 167 -2.40 -6.44 15.11
CA PHE A 167 -2.02 -5.29 14.30
C PHE A 167 -1.25 -4.23 15.09
N THR A 168 -1.56 -4.07 16.38
CA THR A 168 -0.79 -3.18 17.27
C THR A 168 0.64 -3.68 17.40
N ALA A 169 0.85 -4.96 17.70
CA ALA A 169 2.20 -5.55 17.79
C ALA A 169 2.94 -5.51 16.44
N LEU A 170 2.22 -5.72 15.33
CA LEU A 170 2.75 -5.59 13.98
C LEU A 170 3.26 -4.17 13.72
N ILE A 171 2.44 -3.16 13.99
CA ILE A 171 2.81 -1.75 13.78
C ILE A 171 3.94 -1.32 14.70
N VAL A 172 3.94 -1.74 15.97
CA VAL A 172 5.07 -1.51 16.88
C VAL A 172 6.36 -2.06 16.26
N THR A 173 6.34 -3.31 15.79
CA THR A 173 7.50 -3.96 15.18
C THR A 173 7.96 -3.23 13.92
N LEU A 174 7.04 -2.79 13.06
CA LEU A 174 7.34 -2.03 11.83
C LEU A 174 7.88 -0.62 12.13
N VAL A 175 7.35 0.07 13.14
CA VAL A 175 7.86 1.36 13.59
C VAL A 175 9.29 1.22 14.13
N CYS A 176 9.55 0.18 14.94
CA CYS A 176 10.89 -0.13 15.44
C CYS A 176 11.86 -0.46 14.29
N LEU A 177 11.42 -1.25 13.31
CA LEU A 177 12.21 -1.55 12.12
C LEU A 177 12.53 -0.27 11.33
N SER A 178 11.54 0.61 11.12
CA SER A 178 11.78 1.92 10.50
C SER A 178 12.77 2.77 11.29
N ILE A 179 12.78 2.73 12.62
CA ILE A 179 13.78 3.43 13.45
C ILE A 179 15.19 2.88 13.23
N PHE A 180 15.36 1.57 12.99
CA PHE A 180 16.68 0.97 12.71
C PHE A 180 17.28 1.43 11.38
N PHE A 181 16.45 1.76 10.40
CA PHE A 181 16.90 2.13 9.05
C PHE A 181 16.78 3.63 8.74
N GLN A 182 15.98 4.40 9.47
CA GLN A 182 15.67 5.79 9.12
C GLN A 182 16.91 6.67 9.00
N ASP A 183 17.88 6.58 9.91
CA ASP A 183 19.03 7.49 9.90
C ASP A 183 19.94 7.16 8.73
N GLN A 184 20.18 5.86 8.50
CA GLN A 184 20.88 5.34 7.33
C GLN A 184 20.27 5.88 6.03
N TRP A 185 18.95 5.76 5.86
CA TRP A 185 18.30 6.11 4.60
C TRP A 185 18.06 7.61 4.42
N ILE A 186 17.70 8.33 5.49
CA ILE A 186 17.38 9.76 5.43
C ILE A 186 18.66 10.62 5.36
N ARG A 187 19.69 10.29 6.16
CA ARG A 187 20.84 11.18 6.40
C ARG A 187 22.10 10.73 5.68
N TYR A 188 22.41 9.44 5.73
CA TYR A 188 23.63 8.90 5.11
C TYR A 188 23.43 8.66 3.61
N GLU A 189 22.37 7.96 3.22
CA GLU A 189 22.07 7.65 1.82
C GLU A 189 21.24 8.73 1.12
N ARG A 190 20.60 9.62 1.88
CA ARG A 190 19.83 10.77 1.37
C ARG A 190 18.84 10.38 0.27
N LEU A 191 18.04 9.34 0.54
CA LEU A 191 16.98 8.93 -0.38
C LEU A 191 16.04 10.10 -0.68
N SER A 192 15.40 10.07 -1.86
CA SER A 192 14.66 11.22 -2.39
C SER A 192 13.29 11.44 -1.73
N TYR A 193 12.63 10.38 -1.26
CA TYR A 193 11.25 10.40 -0.74
C TYR A 193 10.24 11.20 -1.59
N PRO A 194 10.04 10.86 -2.89
CA PRO A 194 9.20 11.65 -3.81
C PRO A 194 7.76 11.89 -3.31
N ILE A 195 7.16 10.91 -2.64
CA ILE A 195 5.77 10.94 -2.16
C ILE A 195 5.56 12.02 -1.08
N VAL A 196 6.59 12.34 -0.30
CA VAL A 196 6.54 13.31 0.80
C VAL A 196 6.47 14.76 0.30
N HIS A 197 6.78 15.02 -0.97
CA HIS A 197 6.87 16.39 -1.50
C HIS A 197 5.54 17.15 -1.46
N LEU A 198 4.43 16.54 -1.91
CA LEU A 198 3.13 17.20 -1.93
C LEU A 198 2.67 17.63 -0.51
N PRO A 199 2.59 16.74 0.50
CA PRO A 199 2.18 17.16 1.85
C PRO A 199 3.16 18.16 2.48
N THR A 200 4.45 18.09 2.15
CA THR A 200 5.45 19.04 2.63
C THR A 200 5.23 20.45 2.09
N GLU A 201 4.83 20.55 0.82
CA GLU A 201 4.59 21.83 0.15
C GLU A 201 3.21 22.40 0.47
N LEU A 202 2.17 21.56 0.58
CA LEU A 202 0.84 21.96 1.04
C LEU A 202 0.86 22.58 2.45
N THR A 203 1.74 22.10 3.34
CA THR A 203 1.88 22.59 4.72
C THR A 203 2.90 23.71 4.88
N ASN A 204 3.47 24.21 3.78
CA ASN A 204 4.48 25.26 3.82
C ASN A 204 3.84 26.62 4.16
N SER A 205 4.31 27.27 5.23
CA SER A 205 3.73 28.53 5.73
C SER A 205 3.89 29.72 4.79
N LYS A 206 4.78 29.62 3.79
CA LYS A 206 4.98 30.68 2.78
C LYS A 206 3.95 30.66 1.64
N ASN A 207 3.05 29.67 1.60
CA ASN A 207 2.01 29.50 0.57
C ASN A 207 2.55 29.60 -0.88
N SER A 208 3.82 29.23 -1.12
CA SER A 208 4.50 29.34 -2.42
C SER A 208 3.83 28.53 -3.52
N LEU A 209 3.20 27.41 -3.17
CA LEU A 209 2.50 26.57 -4.13
C LEU A 209 1.20 27.20 -4.60
N PHE A 210 0.36 27.67 -3.67
CA PHE A 210 -0.94 28.27 -3.97
C PHE A 210 -0.84 29.63 -4.66
N SER A 211 0.30 30.31 -4.59
CA SER A 211 0.55 31.55 -5.34
C SER A 211 1.09 31.31 -6.76
N SER A 212 1.46 30.07 -7.11
CA SER A 212 2.06 29.75 -8.41
C SER A 212 1.00 29.62 -9.51
N ARG A 213 1.11 30.44 -10.55
CA ARG A 213 0.26 30.32 -11.76
C ARG A 213 0.43 28.96 -12.43
N LEU A 214 1.64 28.41 -12.46
CA LEU A 214 1.91 27.10 -13.05
C LEU A 214 1.19 25.97 -12.30
N MET A 215 1.11 26.06 -10.97
CA MET A 215 0.31 25.11 -10.19
C MET A 215 -1.16 25.17 -10.57
N TRP A 216 -1.75 26.36 -10.63
CA TRP A 216 -3.15 26.51 -11.04
C TRP A 216 -3.39 26.05 -12.48
N THR A 217 -2.46 26.25 -13.42
CA THR A 217 -2.61 25.71 -14.78
C THR A 217 -2.66 24.18 -14.80
N GLY A 218 -1.76 23.49 -14.09
CA GLY A 218 -1.80 22.02 -13.99
C GLY A 218 -3.05 21.53 -13.25
N PHE A 219 -3.45 22.23 -12.19
CA PHE A 219 -4.68 21.95 -11.47
C PHE A 219 -5.89 22.07 -12.38
N SER A 220 -6.04 23.17 -13.11
CA SER A 220 -7.15 23.39 -14.03
C SER A 220 -7.22 22.32 -15.10
N ILE A 221 -6.11 21.89 -15.69
CA ILE A 221 -6.12 20.82 -16.71
C ILE A 221 -6.69 19.51 -16.15
N SER A 222 -6.17 19.04 -15.02
CA SER A 222 -6.62 17.79 -14.38
C SER A 222 -8.05 17.91 -13.83
N ALA A 223 -8.36 19.02 -13.15
CA ALA A 223 -9.68 19.32 -12.62
C ALA A 223 -10.74 19.38 -13.73
N SER A 224 -10.47 20.08 -14.83
CA SER A 224 -11.40 20.14 -15.97
C SER A 224 -11.62 18.76 -16.58
N LEU A 225 -10.56 17.95 -16.75
CA LEU A 225 -10.72 16.58 -17.25
C LEU A 225 -11.62 15.74 -16.32
N ALA A 226 -11.39 15.81 -15.00
CA ALA A 226 -12.19 15.10 -14.01
C ALA A 226 -13.65 15.60 -13.96
N ILE A 227 -13.88 16.92 -14.09
CA ILE A 227 -15.24 17.51 -14.15
C ILE A 227 -15.97 17.05 -15.41
N LEU A 228 -15.35 17.19 -16.59
CA LEU A 228 -15.97 16.84 -17.87
C LEU A 228 -16.35 15.35 -17.90
N ASN A 229 -15.42 14.48 -17.49
CA ASN A 229 -15.70 13.05 -17.42
C ASN A 229 -16.72 12.71 -16.33
N GLY A 230 -16.71 13.41 -15.19
CA GLY A 230 -17.73 13.28 -14.14
C GLY A 230 -19.13 13.65 -14.60
N ILE A 231 -19.26 14.77 -15.32
CA ILE A 231 -20.52 15.21 -15.92
C ILE A 231 -21.00 14.19 -16.95
N HIS A 232 -20.13 13.65 -17.80
CA HIS A 232 -20.52 12.61 -18.76
C HIS A 232 -21.12 11.36 -18.08
N TYR A 233 -20.62 10.97 -16.91
CA TYR A 233 -21.21 9.84 -16.16
C TYR A 233 -22.62 10.14 -15.65
N LEU A 234 -22.92 11.40 -15.31
CA LEU A 234 -24.25 11.83 -14.88
C LEU A 234 -25.18 12.14 -16.05
N VAL A 235 -24.63 12.66 -17.14
CA VAL A 235 -25.33 13.07 -18.37
C VAL A 235 -24.57 12.50 -19.58
N PRO A 236 -24.93 11.28 -20.03
CA PRO A 236 -24.20 10.57 -21.09
C PRO A 236 -24.09 11.30 -22.44
N ASN A 237 -24.97 12.26 -22.70
CA ASN A 237 -24.94 13.09 -23.91
C ASN A 237 -23.78 14.10 -23.93
N PHE A 238 -23.17 14.38 -22.79
CA PHE A 238 -22.04 15.30 -22.69
C PHE A 238 -20.76 14.64 -23.21
N PRO A 239 -19.79 15.32 -23.86
CA PRO A 239 -18.59 14.67 -24.38
C PRO A 239 -17.66 14.13 -23.28
N ILE A 240 -17.06 12.96 -23.52
CA ILE A 240 -16.02 12.35 -22.66
C ILE A 240 -14.64 12.49 -23.30
N VAL A 241 -13.64 12.84 -22.49
CA VAL A 241 -12.24 12.82 -22.91
C VAL A 241 -11.71 11.38 -22.75
N PRO A 242 -11.33 10.68 -23.84
CA PRO A 242 -11.00 9.25 -23.80
C PRO A 242 -9.57 8.99 -23.30
N ASN A 243 -9.26 9.45 -22.09
CA ASN A 243 -7.93 9.32 -21.49
C ASN A 243 -7.57 7.89 -21.05
N ARG A 244 -8.51 6.93 -21.18
CA ARG A 244 -8.39 5.54 -20.70
C ARG A 244 -9.04 4.48 -21.61
N ARG A 245 -9.32 4.81 -22.88
CA ARG A 245 -10.08 3.90 -23.76
C ARG A 245 -9.23 3.01 -24.65
N TYR A 246 -7.97 3.36 -24.85
CA TYR A 246 -7.13 2.66 -25.82
C TYR A 246 -6.45 1.46 -25.17
N GLU A 247 -6.64 0.29 -25.78
CA GLU A 247 -5.94 -0.94 -25.49
C GLU A 247 -5.33 -1.40 -26.81
N ILE A 248 -3.99 -1.51 -26.86
CA ILE A 248 -3.27 -1.87 -28.09
C ILE A 248 -2.97 -3.36 -28.20
N GLY A 249 -3.08 -4.14 -27.12
CA GLY A 249 -2.89 -5.58 -27.14
C GLY A 249 -3.94 -6.31 -27.99
N ALA A 250 -5.15 -5.75 -28.08
CA ALA A 250 -6.29 -6.23 -28.87
C ALA A 250 -6.05 -6.12 -30.38
N LEU A 251 -5.06 -5.34 -30.81
CA LEU A 251 -4.64 -5.27 -32.21
C LEU A 251 -3.79 -6.47 -32.63
N PHE A 252 -3.23 -7.22 -31.68
CA PHE A 252 -2.33 -8.35 -31.93
C PHE A 252 -3.04 -9.68 -31.66
N LEU A 253 -3.75 -10.21 -32.67
CA LEU A 253 -4.53 -11.44 -32.52
C LEU A 253 -3.77 -12.71 -32.95
N GLN A 254 -2.73 -12.56 -33.77
CA GLN A 254 -1.99 -13.69 -34.34
C GLN A 254 -0.78 -14.08 -33.47
N LYS A 255 -0.46 -15.38 -33.43
CA LYS A 255 0.75 -15.89 -32.77
C LYS A 255 2.02 -15.44 -33.52
N PRO A 256 3.13 -15.16 -32.81
CA PRO A 256 3.29 -15.17 -31.34
C PRO A 256 2.89 -13.84 -30.66
N TRP A 257 2.52 -12.82 -31.45
CA TRP A 257 2.24 -11.46 -30.97
C TRP A 257 1.05 -11.36 -30.02
N ASN A 258 0.08 -12.27 -30.14
CA ASN A 258 -1.05 -12.36 -29.21
C ASN A 258 -0.65 -12.60 -27.74
N ALA A 259 0.58 -13.06 -27.49
CA ALA A 259 1.12 -13.19 -26.13
C ALA A 259 1.46 -11.84 -25.47
N ILE A 260 1.37 -10.71 -26.20
CA ILE A 260 1.51 -9.36 -25.63
C ILE A 260 0.50 -9.15 -24.49
N GLY A 261 -0.73 -9.65 -24.62
CA GLY A 261 -1.81 -9.49 -23.64
C GLY A 261 -2.14 -8.03 -23.34
N TRP A 262 -2.85 -7.79 -22.22
CA TRP A 262 -3.39 -6.48 -21.85
C TRP A 262 -2.34 -5.36 -21.80
N THR A 263 -2.46 -4.39 -22.72
CA THR A 263 -1.53 -3.29 -22.94
C THR A 263 -2.28 -1.98 -23.17
N PRO A 264 -2.83 -1.38 -22.11
CA PRO A 264 -3.61 -0.15 -22.22
C PRO A 264 -2.73 1.09 -22.37
N ILE A 265 -3.22 2.12 -23.07
CA ILE A 265 -2.59 3.44 -23.17
C ILE A 265 -3.43 4.42 -22.39
N TYR A 266 -3.08 4.62 -21.12
CA TYR A 266 -3.79 5.52 -20.21
C TYR A 266 -2.97 6.78 -19.93
N VAL A 267 -3.63 7.93 -20.05
CA VAL A 267 -3.08 9.27 -19.77
C VAL A 267 -3.75 9.79 -18.50
N LEU A 268 -3.10 9.56 -17.37
CA LEU A 268 -3.62 9.86 -16.04
C LEU A 268 -2.86 11.05 -15.46
N PRO A 269 -3.48 12.24 -15.35
CA PRO A 269 -2.80 13.45 -14.86
C PRO A 269 -2.11 13.24 -13.51
N PHE A 270 -2.75 12.55 -12.56
CA PHE A 270 -2.14 12.25 -11.27
C PHE A 270 -0.89 11.37 -11.38
N ALA A 271 -0.91 10.35 -12.25
CA ALA A 271 0.22 9.46 -12.43
C ALA A 271 1.39 10.17 -13.11
N ILE A 272 1.11 11.03 -14.10
CA ILE A 272 2.11 11.89 -14.74
C ILE A 272 2.74 12.82 -13.70
N GLY A 273 1.93 13.43 -12.84
CA GLY A 273 2.36 14.30 -11.73
C GLY A 273 3.26 13.59 -10.74
N LEU A 274 2.87 12.41 -10.24
CA LEU A 274 3.70 11.60 -9.33
C LEU A 274 4.99 11.12 -10.00
N ALA A 275 4.90 10.62 -11.23
CA ALA A 275 6.06 10.11 -11.97
C ALA A 275 7.10 11.21 -12.28
N PHE A 276 6.71 12.49 -12.25
CA PHE A 276 7.64 13.60 -12.46
C PHE A 276 8.64 13.72 -11.32
N PHE A 277 8.27 13.30 -10.11
CA PHE A 277 9.13 13.31 -8.94
C PHE A 277 10.02 12.07 -8.83
N MET A 278 9.71 11.00 -9.57
CA MET A 278 10.56 9.80 -9.65
C MET A 278 11.93 10.13 -10.29
N PRO A 279 13.02 9.50 -9.86
CA PRO A 279 14.31 9.60 -10.54
C PRO A 279 14.21 9.22 -12.03
N LEU A 280 14.94 9.94 -12.89
CA LEU A 280 14.81 9.78 -14.36
C LEU A 280 15.12 8.34 -14.82
N ASP A 281 16.20 7.77 -14.31
CA ASP A 281 16.65 6.39 -14.60
C ASP A 281 15.61 5.34 -14.19
N LEU A 282 14.89 5.61 -13.11
CA LEU A 282 13.84 4.71 -12.66
C LEU A 282 12.63 4.81 -13.59
N SER A 283 12.15 6.02 -13.89
CA SER A 283 10.99 6.16 -14.78
C SER A 283 11.26 5.50 -16.12
N PHE A 284 12.50 5.62 -16.62
CA PHE A 284 12.99 4.85 -17.78
C PHE A 284 12.87 3.33 -17.56
N SER A 285 13.46 2.83 -16.48
CA SER A 285 13.47 1.40 -16.15
C SER A 285 12.08 0.81 -16.04
N VAL A 286 11.11 1.54 -15.48
CA VAL A 286 9.73 1.03 -15.29
C VAL A 286 9.04 0.80 -16.63
N TRP A 287 9.03 1.78 -17.55
CA TRP A 287 8.39 1.56 -18.84
C TRP A 287 9.21 0.60 -19.73
N PHE A 288 10.55 0.61 -19.61
CA PHE A 288 11.40 -0.35 -20.32
C PHE A 288 11.13 -1.79 -19.88
N PHE A 289 11.16 -2.07 -18.57
CA PHE A 289 10.94 -3.43 -18.08
C PHE A 289 9.50 -3.91 -18.30
N TYR A 290 8.53 -3.00 -18.34
CA TYR A 290 7.18 -3.32 -18.79
C TYR A 290 7.19 -3.94 -20.21
N TRP A 291 7.84 -3.28 -21.17
CA TRP A 291 8.00 -3.82 -22.53
C TRP A 291 8.90 -5.05 -22.60
N PHE A 292 9.93 -5.13 -21.76
CA PHE A 292 10.75 -6.33 -21.62
C PHE A 292 9.90 -7.55 -21.26
N TRP A 293 9.01 -7.45 -20.27
CA TRP A 293 8.12 -8.56 -19.90
C TRP A 293 7.17 -8.96 -21.03
N LYS A 294 6.68 -8.00 -21.81
CA LYS A 294 5.90 -8.27 -23.03
C LYS A 294 6.72 -9.05 -24.05
N GLY A 295 7.95 -8.61 -24.31
CA GLY A 295 8.90 -9.29 -25.19
C GLY A 295 9.20 -10.71 -24.74
N VAL A 296 9.46 -10.93 -23.45
CA VAL A 296 9.69 -12.27 -22.90
C VAL A 296 8.48 -13.19 -23.10
N ARG A 297 7.24 -12.68 -22.95
CA ARG A 297 6.02 -13.47 -23.22
C ARG A 297 5.88 -13.86 -24.69
N ILE A 298 6.14 -12.91 -25.60
CA ILE A 298 6.09 -13.13 -27.05
C ILE A 298 7.18 -14.14 -27.46
N LEU A 299 8.41 -13.98 -26.98
CA LEU A 299 9.50 -14.92 -27.24
C LEU A 299 9.20 -16.31 -26.68
N GLY A 300 8.65 -16.41 -25.46
CA GLY A 300 8.22 -17.68 -24.88
C GLY A 300 7.15 -18.38 -25.71
N ASN A 301 6.22 -17.62 -26.28
CA ASN A 301 5.19 -18.14 -27.18
C ASN A 301 5.78 -18.60 -28.52
N ALA A 302 6.74 -17.84 -29.08
CA ALA A 302 7.41 -18.13 -30.35
C ALA A 302 8.29 -19.39 -30.27
N VAL A 303 9.08 -19.54 -29.19
CA VAL A 303 9.97 -20.69 -28.96
C VAL A 303 9.20 -21.95 -28.54
N GLY A 304 7.95 -21.79 -28.12
CA GLY A 304 7.09 -22.91 -27.77
C GLY A 304 7.25 -23.41 -26.35
N PHE A 305 7.54 -22.52 -25.38
CA PHE A 305 7.54 -22.83 -23.94
C PHE A 305 6.14 -23.13 -23.36
N TYR A 306 5.22 -23.66 -24.17
CA TYR A 306 3.86 -24.07 -23.79
C TYR A 306 3.85 -25.11 -22.66
N GLY A 307 4.90 -25.92 -22.53
CA GLY A 307 5.02 -26.90 -21.44
C GLY A 307 5.25 -26.28 -20.05
N LEU A 308 5.55 -24.98 -19.98
CA LEU A 308 5.66 -24.22 -18.73
C LEU A 308 4.41 -23.34 -18.55
N PRO A 309 3.40 -23.81 -17.79
CA PRO A 309 2.06 -23.20 -17.78
C PRO A 309 2.03 -21.75 -17.30
N ARG A 310 3.08 -21.29 -16.60
CA ARG A 310 3.18 -19.93 -16.04
C ARG A 310 4.37 -19.15 -16.59
N PHE A 311 5.03 -19.60 -17.67
CA PHE A 311 6.17 -18.87 -18.23
C PHE A 311 5.77 -17.42 -18.54
N PRO A 312 6.56 -16.40 -18.15
CA PRO A 312 7.93 -16.49 -17.63
C PRO A 312 8.09 -16.50 -16.10
N TYR A 313 7.05 -16.87 -15.33
CA TYR A 313 7.08 -16.86 -13.86
C TYR A 313 7.45 -15.47 -13.31
N ALA A 314 6.81 -14.44 -13.86
CA ALA A 314 7.13 -13.05 -13.57
C ALA A 314 6.96 -12.73 -12.08
N ASP A 315 5.93 -13.28 -11.43
CA ASP A 315 5.69 -13.11 -10.00
C ASP A 315 6.80 -13.73 -9.14
N GLU A 316 7.27 -14.95 -9.47
CA GLU A 316 8.41 -15.58 -8.82
C GLU A 316 9.71 -14.79 -9.01
N GLN A 317 10.02 -14.37 -10.24
CA GLN A 317 11.19 -13.56 -10.53
C GLN A 317 11.15 -12.22 -9.78
N THR A 318 9.99 -11.56 -9.77
CA THR A 318 9.78 -10.34 -8.99
C THR A 318 9.96 -10.59 -7.50
N THR A 319 9.48 -11.72 -6.97
CA THR A 319 9.70 -12.09 -5.57
C THR A 319 11.19 -12.21 -5.26
N GLY A 320 11.97 -12.85 -6.14
CA GLY A 320 13.42 -12.89 -6.06
C GLY A 320 14.07 -11.49 -6.08
N ALA A 321 13.54 -10.58 -6.90
CA ALA A 321 14.00 -9.20 -6.96
C ALA A 321 13.78 -8.45 -5.63
N TYR A 322 12.60 -8.59 -5.02
CA TYR A 322 12.32 -8.00 -3.71
C TYR A 322 13.21 -8.57 -2.61
N ILE A 323 13.43 -9.89 -2.58
CA ILE A 323 14.37 -10.53 -1.64
C ILE A 323 15.77 -9.92 -1.81
N ALA A 324 16.28 -9.84 -3.04
CA ALA A 324 17.59 -9.26 -3.31
C ALA A 324 17.68 -7.79 -2.85
N ILE A 325 16.66 -6.97 -3.12
CA ILE A 325 16.61 -5.56 -2.69
C ILE A 325 16.63 -5.45 -1.16
N ALA A 326 15.86 -6.27 -0.45
CA ALA A 326 15.89 -6.29 1.02
C ALA A 326 17.26 -6.71 1.56
N SER A 327 17.85 -7.79 1.01
CA SER A 327 19.18 -8.26 1.40
C SER A 327 20.25 -7.19 1.18
N PHE A 328 20.24 -6.50 0.03
CA PHE A 328 21.17 -5.41 -0.24
C PHE A 328 20.94 -4.18 0.66
N SER A 329 19.69 -3.91 1.02
CA SER A 329 19.35 -2.82 1.95
C SER A 329 19.87 -3.10 3.37
N ALA A 330 19.68 -4.33 3.87
CA ALA A 330 20.24 -4.76 5.14
C ALA A 330 21.77 -4.77 5.12
N TRP A 331 22.38 -5.27 4.04
CA TRP A 331 23.83 -5.28 3.87
C TRP A 331 24.44 -3.88 3.81
N GLY A 332 23.79 -2.95 3.10
CA GLY A 332 24.19 -1.55 3.02
C GLY A 332 24.17 -0.87 4.39
N ALA A 333 23.18 -1.19 5.22
CA ALA A 333 23.01 -0.66 6.56
C ALA A 333 23.87 -1.36 7.64
N ARG A 334 24.61 -2.44 7.34
CA ARG A 334 25.27 -3.31 8.35
C ARG A 334 26.11 -2.58 9.40
N HIS A 335 26.84 -1.55 9.00
CA HIS A 335 27.70 -0.78 9.91
C HIS A 335 26.87 0.12 10.83
N HIS A 336 25.80 0.72 10.31
CA HIS A 336 24.85 1.48 11.11
C HIS A 336 24.07 0.56 12.05
N LEU A 337 23.61 -0.60 11.58
CA LEU A 337 22.90 -1.57 12.41
C LEU A 337 23.78 -2.04 13.59
N LYS A 338 25.08 -2.27 13.38
CA LYS A 338 26.02 -2.54 14.49
C LYS A 338 26.02 -1.45 15.56
N GLN A 339 25.87 -0.17 15.18
CA GLN A 339 25.77 0.94 16.12
C GLN A 339 24.41 0.99 16.82
N VAL A 340 23.32 0.69 16.10
CA VAL A 340 21.96 0.59 16.68
C VAL A 340 21.94 -0.47 17.78
N PHE A 341 22.49 -1.65 17.51
CA PHE A 341 22.56 -2.77 18.45
C PHE A 341 23.62 -2.59 19.55
N SER A 342 24.50 -1.57 19.48
CA SER A 342 25.45 -1.29 20.55
C SER A 342 24.83 -0.58 21.76
N LEU A 343 23.52 -0.28 21.74
CA LEU A 343 22.72 0.30 22.83
C LEU A 343 23.23 1.62 23.43
N LYS A 344 24.16 2.31 22.75
CA LYS A 344 24.75 3.57 23.24
C LYS A 344 23.76 4.73 23.26
N THR A 345 22.67 4.65 22.50
CA THR A 345 21.65 5.68 22.38
C THR A 345 20.31 5.16 22.91
N ARG A 346 19.72 5.86 23.88
CA ARG A 346 18.47 5.47 24.56
C ARG A 346 17.28 5.28 23.60
N GLU A 347 17.22 6.03 22.50
CA GLU A 347 16.18 5.88 21.47
C GLU A 347 16.22 4.48 20.83
N TYR A 348 17.42 3.96 20.54
CA TYR A 348 17.58 2.61 19.99
C TYR A 348 17.29 1.52 21.01
N SER A 349 17.56 1.73 22.30
CA SER A 349 17.21 0.78 23.36
C SER A 349 15.70 0.53 23.43
N TRP A 350 14.88 1.59 23.38
CA TRP A 350 13.42 1.46 23.35
C TRP A 350 12.92 0.82 22.05
N ALA A 351 13.54 1.14 20.91
CA ALA A 351 13.19 0.52 19.63
C ALA A 351 13.51 -0.99 19.61
N ILE A 352 14.63 -1.41 20.19
CA ILE A 352 14.98 -2.83 20.32
C ILE A 352 14.01 -3.56 21.25
N LEU A 353 13.71 -2.98 22.42
CA LEU A 353 12.74 -3.56 23.35
C LEU A 353 11.35 -3.68 22.72
N GLY A 354 10.90 -2.64 22.01
CA GLY A 354 9.64 -2.65 21.26
C GLY A 354 9.61 -3.71 20.16
N PHE A 355 10.72 -3.86 19.42
CA PHE A 355 10.85 -4.89 18.38
C PHE A 355 10.78 -6.29 18.99
N VAL A 356 11.55 -6.58 20.05
CA VAL A 356 11.56 -7.90 20.70
C VAL A 356 10.20 -8.22 21.30
N ALA A 357 9.56 -7.27 21.99
CA ALA A 357 8.23 -7.46 22.57
C ALA A 357 7.17 -7.69 21.49
N GLY A 358 7.17 -6.86 20.43
CA GLY A 358 6.24 -7.00 19.30
C GLY A 358 6.42 -8.32 18.55
N PHE A 359 7.66 -8.68 18.21
CA PHE A 359 7.97 -9.94 17.52
C PHE A 359 7.61 -11.17 18.37
N SER A 360 7.90 -11.13 19.67
CA SER A 360 7.54 -12.22 20.60
C SER A 360 6.03 -12.37 20.72
N PHE A 361 5.30 -11.25 20.80
CA PHE A 361 3.84 -11.27 20.84
C PHE A 361 3.23 -11.81 19.54
N LEU A 362 3.72 -11.40 18.38
CA LEU A 362 3.29 -11.95 17.08
C LEU A 362 3.51 -13.47 17.03
N THR A 363 4.67 -13.92 17.50
CA THR A 363 4.99 -15.35 17.57
C THR A 363 4.03 -16.10 18.49
N PHE A 364 3.81 -15.59 19.70
CA PHE A 364 2.84 -16.14 20.66
C PHE A 364 1.42 -16.20 20.07
N TRP A 365 0.98 -15.11 19.42
CA TRP A 365 -0.34 -15.02 18.81
C TRP A 365 -0.51 -16.09 17.72
N MET A 366 0.48 -16.26 16.83
CA MET A 366 0.42 -17.24 15.73
C MET A 366 0.53 -18.68 16.26
N MET A 367 1.30 -18.92 17.32
CA MET A 367 1.36 -20.21 18.01
C MET A 367 0.00 -20.58 18.61
N ARG A 368 -0.65 -19.61 19.29
CA ARG A 368 -1.97 -19.81 19.88
C ARG A 368 -3.04 -20.06 18.81
N ALA A 369 -2.92 -19.41 17.65
CA ALA A 369 -3.78 -19.67 16.50
C ALA A 369 -3.59 -21.08 15.92
N GLY A 370 -2.43 -21.70 16.16
CA GLY A 370 -2.17 -23.12 15.88
C GLY A 370 -1.00 -23.39 14.95
N MET A 371 -0.22 -22.37 14.58
CA MET A 371 0.96 -22.57 13.74
C MET A 371 2.14 -23.16 14.52
N SER A 372 3.00 -23.92 13.84
CA SER A 372 4.26 -24.40 14.40
C SER A 372 5.34 -23.30 14.37
N VAL A 373 6.23 -23.29 15.36
CA VAL A 373 7.20 -22.21 15.57
C VAL A 373 8.10 -22.01 14.36
N GLU A 374 8.53 -23.07 13.69
CA GLU A 374 9.40 -23.02 12.52
C GLU A 374 8.71 -22.28 11.35
N ILE A 375 7.41 -22.55 11.14
CA ILE A 375 6.63 -21.93 10.08
C ILE A 375 6.33 -20.48 10.42
N ILE A 376 6.10 -20.16 11.70
CA ILE A 376 5.92 -18.78 12.18
C ILE A 376 7.17 -17.94 11.92
N LEU A 377 8.35 -18.44 12.31
CA LEU A 377 9.60 -17.72 12.11
C LEU A 377 9.90 -17.52 10.63
N ALA A 378 9.66 -18.53 9.79
CA ALA A 378 9.81 -18.41 8.33
C ALA A 378 8.80 -17.40 7.74
N TYR A 379 7.54 -17.44 8.17
CA TYR A 379 6.49 -16.51 7.75
C TYR A 379 6.85 -15.07 8.07
N LEU A 380 7.21 -14.78 9.32
CA LEU A 380 7.59 -13.44 9.78
C LEU A 380 8.86 -12.95 9.08
N LEU A 381 9.86 -13.82 8.87
CA LEU A 381 11.07 -13.47 8.13
C LEU A 381 10.75 -13.03 6.70
N ILE A 382 9.91 -13.78 5.99
CA ILE A 382 9.47 -13.43 4.63
C ILE A 382 8.70 -12.12 4.64
N TYR A 383 7.74 -11.96 5.57
CA TYR A 383 6.93 -10.75 5.71
C TYR A 383 7.80 -9.50 5.91
N PHE A 384 8.71 -9.52 6.89
CA PHE A 384 9.57 -8.36 7.17
C PHE A 384 10.59 -8.11 6.06
N THR A 385 11.02 -9.14 5.32
CA THR A 385 11.85 -8.98 4.12
C THR A 385 11.10 -8.21 3.03
N ILE A 386 9.86 -8.61 2.74
CA ILE A 386 8.99 -7.90 1.77
C ILE A 386 8.73 -6.47 2.24
N ALA A 387 8.38 -6.28 3.53
CA ALA A 387 8.15 -4.97 4.12
C ALA A 387 9.36 -4.04 3.96
N LEU A 388 10.58 -4.55 4.19
CA LEU A 388 11.82 -3.79 4.02
C LEU A 388 12.06 -3.42 2.55
N ALA A 389 11.87 -4.36 1.62
CA ALA A 389 12.07 -4.13 0.19
C ALA A 389 11.12 -3.06 -0.36
N ILE A 390 9.83 -3.18 -0.04
CA ILE A 390 8.79 -2.22 -0.45
C ILE A 390 9.09 -0.85 0.13
N THR A 391 9.40 -0.79 1.42
CA THR A 391 9.73 0.47 2.10
C THR A 391 10.93 1.14 1.45
N ARG A 392 11.97 0.36 1.12
CA ARG A 392 13.15 0.88 0.43
C ARG A 392 12.81 1.44 -0.94
N ILE A 393 12.12 0.65 -1.77
CA ILE A 393 11.69 1.07 -3.11
C ILE A 393 10.90 2.37 -2.98
N ARG A 394 9.90 2.42 -2.11
CA ARG A 394 9.05 3.59 -1.96
C ARG A 394 9.81 4.83 -1.47
N ALA A 395 10.74 4.67 -0.53
CA ALA A 395 11.59 5.75 -0.03
C ALA A 395 12.57 6.31 -1.08
N GLU A 396 13.18 5.43 -1.86
CA GLU A 396 14.17 5.83 -2.88
C GLU A 396 13.49 6.40 -4.13
N LEU A 397 12.32 5.87 -4.48
CA LEU A 397 11.79 5.96 -5.84
C LEU A 397 10.38 6.55 -5.92
N GLY A 398 9.57 6.40 -4.87
CA GLY A 398 8.20 6.91 -4.79
C GLY A 398 7.29 6.51 -5.97
N PRO A 399 7.24 5.22 -6.39
CA PRO A 399 6.39 4.82 -7.50
C PRO A 399 4.90 5.07 -7.17
N PRO A 400 4.06 5.39 -8.16
CA PRO A 400 2.63 5.66 -7.93
C PRO A 400 1.89 4.49 -7.27
N THR A 401 2.31 3.26 -7.51
CA THR A 401 1.80 2.05 -6.84
C THR A 401 2.90 0.97 -6.80
N HIS A 402 2.72 -0.06 -5.96
CA HIS A 402 3.71 -1.11 -5.70
C HIS A 402 3.06 -2.45 -5.28
N GLU A 403 1.99 -2.85 -5.98
CA GLU A 403 1.27 -4.09 -5.69
C GLU A 403 2.12 -5.36 -5.90
N MET A 404 1.90 -6.33 -5.02
CA MET A 404 2.57 -7.64 -5.01
C MET A 404 1.53 -8.71 -4.67
N TYR A 405 0.78 -9.17 -5.68
CA TYR A 405 -0.38 -10.04 -5.46
C TYR A 405 0.02 -11.49 -5.09
N GLN A 406 1.02 -12.07 -5.78
CA GLN A 406 1.44 -13.46 -5.54
C GLN A 406 2.68 -13.59 -4.64
N SER A 407 3.45 -12.51 -4.48
CA SER A 407 4.67 -12.48 -3.67
C SER A 407 4.36 -12.35 -2.17
N THR A 408 3.77 -13.38 -1.59
CA THR A 408 3.26 -13.39 -0.21
C THR A 408 3.98 -14.45 0.64
N PRO A 409 4.01 -14.31 1.98
CA PRO A 409 4.58 -15.30 2.87
C PRO A 409 3.95 -16.69 2.70
N HIS A 410 2.62 -16.76 2.55
CA HIS A 410 1.94 -18.03 2.41
C HIS A 410 2.28 -18.74 1.10
N ASN A 411 2.31 -18.02 -0.02
CA ASN A 411 2.66 -18.60 -1.31
C ASN A 411 4.12 -19.07 -1.34
N LEU A 412 5.04 -18.29 -0.79
CA LEU A 412 6.45 -18.67 -0.72
C LEU A 412 6.67 -19.93 0.13
N LEU A 413 5.98 -20.06 1.26
CA LEU A 413 6.04 -21.27 2.08
C LEU A 413 5.45 -22.48 1.34
N VAL A 414 4.31 -22.31 0.66
CA VAL A 414 3.70 -23.39 -0.14
C VAL A 414 4.61 -23.82 -1.29
N LEU A 415 5.23 -22.88 -2.01
CA LEU A 415 6.13 -23.16 -3.12
C LEU A 415 7.42 -23.86 -2.66
N SER A 416 7.95 -23.50 -1.50
CA SER A 416 9.23 -24.02 -0.98
C SER A 416 9.09 -25.33 -0.21
N ILE A 417 8.12 -25.43 0.69
CA ILE A 417 7.97 -26.57 1.61
C ILE A 417 6.96 -27.60 1.07
N GLY A 418 5.98 -27.15 0.29
CA GLY A 418 4.84 -27.97 -0.15
C GLY A 418 3.75 -28.07 0.90
N THR A 419 2.51 -28.28 0.46
CA THR A 419 1.33 -28.21 1.35
C THR A 419 1.26 -29.39 2.33
N ARG A 420 1.74 -30.58 1.92
CA ARG A 420 1.75 -31.78 2.79
C ARG A 420 2.63 -31.61 4.03
N ARG A 421 3.80 -31.00 3.90
CA ARG A 421 4.73 -30.77 5.03
C ARG A 421 4.29 -29.61 5.92
N LEU A 422 3.65 -28.59 5.34
CA LEU A 422 3.03 -27.51 6.13
C LEU A 422 1.90 -28.05 7.01
N GLY A 423 1.09 -28.96 6.47
CA GLY A 423 0.00 -29.60 7.19
C GLY A 423 -1.23 -28.69 7.35
N PRO A 424 -2.42 -29.26 7.60
CA PRO A 424 -3.68 -28.52 7.56
C PRO A 424 -3.76 -27.36 8.56
N ARG A 425 -3.25 -27.56 9.78
CA ARG A 425 -3.32 -26.55 10.85
C ARG A 425 -2.57 -25.26 10.49
N ASN A 426 -1.36 -25.38 9.95
CA ASN A 426 -0.59 -24.22 9.50
C ASN A 426 -1.28 -23.52 8.31
N LEU A 427 -1.73 -24.31 7.33
CA LEU A 427 -2.40 -23.79 6.14
C LEU A 427 -3.68 -23.00 6.50
N THR A 428 -4.49 -23.50 7.43
CA THR A 428 -5.72 -22.81 7.88
C THR A 428 -5.41 -21.44 8.49
N VAL A 429 -4.42 -21.34 9.37
CA VAL A 429 -4.03 -20.05 9.97
C VAL A 429 -3.39 -19.13 8.93
N MET A 430 -2.57 -19.66 8.02
CA MET A 430 -2.00 -18.89 6.90
C MET A 430 -3.09 -18.31 6.00
N SER A 431 -4.19 -19.03 5.78
CA SER A 431 -5.37 -18.56 5.05
C SER A 431 -6.14 -17.48 5.79
N LEU A 432 -6.18 -17.49 7.13
CA LEU A 432 -6.70 -16.34 7.90
C LEU A 432 -5.79 -15.10 7.74
N LEU A 433 -4.48 -15.29 7.79
CA LEU A 433 -3.49 -14.22 7.61
C LEU A 433 -3.39 -13.73 6.16
N TRP A 434 -4.00 -14.42 5.21
CA TRP A 434 -4.10 -14.01 3.80
C TRP A 434 -4.76 -12.63 3.67
N GLY A 435 -5.73 -12.32 4.53
CA GLY A 435 -6.46 -11.05 4.51
C GLY A 435 -5.54 -9.84 4.37
N PHE A 436 -4.54 -9.68 5.23
CA PHE A 436 -3.62 -8.53 5.19
C PHE A 436 -2.33 -8.77 4.39
N ASN A 437 -2.17 -9.94 3.76
CA ASN A 437 -1.00 -10.32 2.97
C ASN A 437 -1.31 -10.61 1.51
N ARG A 438 -2.54 -10.40 1.06
CA ARG A 438 -2.94 -10.57 -0.35
C ARG A 438 -2.27 -9.55 -1.25
N GLY A 439 -2.01 -8.35 -0.74
CA GLY A 439 -1.35 -7.28 -1.46
C GLY A 439 -0.64 -6.36 -0.48
N TYR A 440 0.19 -5.46 -1.01
CA TYR A 440 1.03 -4.61 -0.17
C TYR A 440 0.90 -3.12 -0.50
N ARG A 441 -0.11 -2.70 -1.28
CA ARG A 441 -0.26 -1.29 -1.71
C ARG A 441 -0.47 -0.35 -0.52
N ALA A 442 -1.23 -0.83 0.46
CA ALA A 442 -1.54 -0.12 1.71
C ALA A 442 -0.60 -0.51 2.86
N HIS A 443 0.59 -1.06 2.58
CA HIS A 443 1.47 -1.53 3.65
C HIS A 443 1.91 -0.35 4.54
N PRO A 444 1.85 -0.49 5.88
CA PRO A 444 2.03 0.65 6.79
C PRO A 444 3.49 1.10 6.96
N MET A 445 4.46 0.21 6.81
CA MET A 445 5.89 0.55 7.04
C MET A 445 6.41 1.70 6.16
N PRO A 446 6.15 1.76 4.83
CA PRO A 446 6.48 2.94 4.04
C PRO A 446 5.95 4.26 4.61
N HIS A 447 4.70 4.29 5.08
CA HIS A 447 4.11 5.48 5.69
C HIS A 447 4.80 5.84 7.02
N THR A 448 5.23 4.85 7.81
CA THR A 448 6.01 5.14 9.03
C THR A 448 7.34 5.80 8.71
N LEU A 449 8.07 5.31 7.69
CA LEU A 449 9.36 5.87 7.29
C LEU A 449 9.22 7.25 6.65
N GLU A 450 8.22 7.44 5.78
CA GLU A 450 7.87 8.74 5.21
C GLU A 450 7.49 9.74 6.32
N GLY A 451 6.78 9.28 7.36
CA GLY A 451 6.50 10.09 8.54
C GLY A 451 7.76 10.50 9.29
N PHE A 452 8.76 9.63 9.42
CA PHE A 452 10.07 10.00 9.98
C PHE A 452 10.85 10.98 9.09
N LYS A 453 10.74 10.87 7.76
CA LYS A 453 11.29 11.88 6.84
C LYS A 453 10.62 13.25 7.03
N LEU A 454 9.29 13.28 7.15
CA LEU A 454 8.53 14.48 7.47
C LEU A 454 8.93 15.06 8.83
N ALA A 455 9.19 14.19 9.82
CA ALA A 455 9.67 14.60 11.12
C ALA A 455 11.04 15.28 11.05
N ASP A 456 11.95 14.78 10.22
CA ASP A 456 13.27 15.38 10.00
C ASP A 456 13.14 16.76 9.31
N ILE A 457 12.28 16.89 8.30
CA ILE A 457 12.01 18.15 7.59
C ILE A 457 11.40 19.21 8.53
N ALA A 458 10.40 18.82 9.32
CA ALA A 458 9.65 19.73 10.20
C ALA A 458 10.19 19.79 11.64
N GLN A 459 11.33 19.15 11.92
CA GLN A 459 11.98 19.10 13.24
C GLN A 459 11.05 18.57 14.37
N ILE A 460 10.22 17.58 14.04
CA ILE A 460 9.29 16.92 14.97
C ILE A 460 10.04 15.89 15.83
N HIS A 461 9.62 15.70 17.08
CA HIS A 461 10.21 14.69 17.96
C HIS A 461 9.80 13.27 17.54
N ARG A 462 10.77 12.49 17.03
CA ARG A 462 10.60 11.12 16.50
C ARG A 462 9.86 10.18 17.43
N GLY A 463 10.26 10.07 18.70
CA GLY A 463 9.61 9.17 19.66
C GLY A 463 8.13 9.51 19.95
N LYS A 464 7.77 10.80 19.91
CA LYS A 464 6.36 11.22 20.06
C LYS A 464 5.57 10.89 18.80
N LEU A 465 6.20 11.01 17.63
CA LEU A 465 5.58 10.66 16.36
C LEU A 465 5.34 9.15 16.25
N ALA A 466 6.32 8.35 16.69
CA ALA A 466 6.18 6.89 16.77
C ALA A 466 4.97 6.49 17.64
N PHE A 467 4.81 7.10 18.80
CA PHE A 467 3.62 6.89 19.64
C PHE A 467 2.33 7.31 18.92
N ALA A 468 2.31 8.48 18.26
CA ALA A 468 1.16 8.95 17.51
C ALA A 468 0.79 8.01 16.34
N MET A 469 1.78 7.42 15.64
CA MET A 469 1.56 6.42 14.60
C MET A 469 0.94 5.14 15.17
N ILE A 470 1.43 4.63 16.31
CA ILE A 470 0.88 3.44 16.97
C ILE A 470 -0.57 3.71 17.40
N LEU A 471 -0.83 4.85 18.04
CA LEU A 471 -2.17 5.24 18.45
C LEU A 471 -3.11 5.36 17.25
N ALA A 472 -2.66 5.98 16.16
CA ALA A 472 -3.44 6.08 14.93
C ALA A 472 -3.76 4.72 14.30
N ALA A 473 -2.83 3.75 14.38
CA ALA A 473 -3.09 2.38 13.94
C ALA A 473 -4.15 1.68 14.80
N VAL A 474 -4.11 1.84 16.13
CA VAL A 474 -5.12 1.26 17.03
C VAL A 474 -6.50 1.85 16.73
N ILE A 475 -6.61 3.17 16.69
CA ILE A 475 -7.89 3.86 16.42
C ILE A 475 -8.38 3.53 15.01
N GLY A 476 -7.49 3.52 14.02
CA GLY A 476 -7.81 3.16 12.64
C GLY A 476 -8.30 1.72 12.49
N THR A 477 -7.68 0.79 13.22
CA THR A 477 -8.09 -0.62 13.23
C THR A 477 -9.49 -0.79 13.83
N LEU A 478 -9.71 -0.24 15.02
CA LEU A 478 -11.04 -0.29 15.68
C LEU A 478 -12.12 0.39 14.83
N SER A 479 -11.79 1.53 14.22
CA SER A 479 -12.72 2.27 13.35
C SER A 479 -13.06 1.49 12.09
N ALA A 480 -12.09 0.78 11.49
CA ALA A 480 -12.32 -0.05 10.33
C ALA A 480 -13.18 -1.28 10.66
N TYR A 481 -12.93 -1.95 11.79
CA TYR A 481 -13.79 -3.04 12.29
C TYR A 481 -15.23 -2.56 12.48
N TRP A 482 -15.40 -1.47 13.23
CA TRP A 482 -16.72 -0.87 13.46
C TRP A 482 -17.43 -0.54 12.14
N ALA A 483 -16.77 0.20 11.24
CA ALA A 483 -17.37 0.61 9.98
C ALA A 483 -17.73 -0.59 9.10
N PHE A 484 -16.86 -1.59 9.00
CA PHE A 484 -17.10 -2.77 8.15
C PHE A 484 -18.24 -3.63 8.68
N ILE A 485 -18.25 -3.91 9.99
CA ILE A 485 -19.29 -4.73 10.60
C ILE A 485 -20.65 -4.01 10.55
N ASP A 486 -20.71 -2.74 10.92
CA ASP A 486 -21.93 -1.92 10.86
C ASP A 486 -22.48 -1.87 9.43
N MET A 487 -21.62 -1.60 8.43
CA MET A 487 -22.03 -1.56 7.03
C MET A 487 -22.50 -2.92 6.50
N SER A 488 -21.92 -4.02 6.98
CA SER A 488 -22.31 -5.37 6.57
C SER A 488 -23.72 -5.71 7.10
N TYR A 489 -24.03 -5.40 8.35
CA TYR A 489 -25.40 -5.59 8.87
C TYR A 489 -26.44 -4.73 8.15
N ARG A 490 -26.07 -3.53 7.67
CA ARG A 490 -26.99 -2.66 6.93
C ARG A 490 -27.19 -3.08 5.48
N ASN A 491 -26.10 -3.36 4.77
CA ASN A 491 -26.12 -3.51 3.30
C ASN A 491 -25.89 -4.95 2.82
N GLY A 492 -25.58 -5.87 3.73
CA GLY A 492 -25.16 -7.23 3.42
C GLY A 492 -23.65 -7.36 3.16
N ALA A 493 -23.13 -8.56 3.38
CA ALA A 493 -21.70 -8.87 3.25
C ALA A 493 -21.33 -9.76 2.05
N GLU A 494 -22.31 -10.25 1.29
CA GLU A 494 -22.10 -11.25 0.22
C GLU A 494 -21.16 -10.80 -0.90
N ASN A 495 -21.11 -9.49 -1.17
CA ASN A 495 -20.26 -8.93 -2.24
C ASN A 495 -18.81 -8.68 -1.81
N ASN A 496 -18.43 -9.01 -0.56
CA ASN A 496 -17.12 -8.69 -0.02
C ASN A 496 -16.07 -9.77 -0.35
N PRO A 497 -14.88 -9.39 -0.84
CA PRO A 497 -13.86 -10.34 -1.28
C PRO A 497 -13.06 -10.94 -0.10
N GLY A 498 -13.60 -11.93 0.60
CA GLY A 498 -12.89 -12.77 1.59
C GLY A 498 -12.56 -14.19 1.12
N TRP A 499 -13.05 -14.60 -0.05
CA TRP A 499 -13.01 -15.97 -0.56
C TRP A 499 -11.63 -16.54 -0.94
N GLY A 500 -10.63 -15.70 -1.24
CA GLY A 500 -9.40 -16.16 -1.90
C GLY A 500 -8.57 -17.12 -1.04
N GLY A 501 -8.34 -16.76 0.22
CA GLY A 501 -7.54 -17.58 1.13
C GLY A 501 -8.15 -18.95 1.47
N PHE A 502 -9.48 -19.05 1.55
CA PHE A 502 -10.17 -20.32 1.84
C PHE A 502 -10.35 -21.19 0.59
N ASN A 503 -10.52 -20.59 -0.59
CA ASN A 503 -10.49 -21.34 -1.86
C ASN A 503 -9.09 -21.95 -2.11
N ASP A 504 -8.03 -21.18 -1.83
CA ASP A 504 -6.65 -21.68 -1.89
C ASP A 504 -6.45 -22.81 -0.87
N LEU A 505 -6.96 -22.65 0.36
CA LEU A 505 -6.92 -23.68 1.40
C LEU A 505 -7.58 -24.98 0.93
N GLN A 506 -8.80 -24.89 0.39
CA GLN A 506 -9.51 -26.03 -0.16
C GLN A 506 -8.67 -26.73 -1.24
N SER A 507 -8.09 -25.98 -2.18
CA SER A 507 -7.24 -26.56 -3.23
C SER A 507 -6.00 -27.25 -2.64
N TRP A 508 -5.36 -26.66 -1.63
CA TRP A 508 -4.15 -27.20 -1.01
C TRP A 508 -4.39 -28.47 -0.20
N LEU A 509 -5.59 -28.61 0.38
CA LEU A 509 -6.00 -29.78 1.16
C LEU A 509 -6.50 -30.92 0.27
N TYR A 510 -7.29 -30.63 -0.77
CA TYR A 510 -7.74 -31.65 -1.72
C TYR A 510 -6.63 -32.13 -2.66
N TYR A 511 -5.79 -31.21 -3.12
CA TYR A 511 -4.72 -31.49 -4.09
C TYR A 511 -3.37 -31.10 -3.47
N PRO A 512 -2.81 -31.91 -2.55
CA PRO A 512 -1.54 -31.59 -1.93
C PRO A 512 -0.43 -31.37 -2.96
N LYS A 513 0.19 -30.20 -2.91
CA LYS A 513 1.23 -29.79 -3.85
C LYS A 513 2.62 -30.08 -3.26
N PRO A 514 3.53 -30.74 -4.01
CA PRO A 514 4.93 -30.87 -3.60
C PRO A 514 5.65 -29.51 -3.72
N THR A 515 6.89 -29.46 -3.26
CA THR A 515 7.79 -28.33 -3.52
C THR A 515 7.88 -28.04 -5.02
N ASN A 516 7.69 -26.77 -5.39
CA ASN A 516 7.74 -26.34 -6.79
C ASN A 516 9.14 -25.83 -7.15
N PHE A 517 10.03 -26.77 -7.53
CA PHE A 517 11.40 -26.44 -7.89
C PHE A 517 11.53 -25.47 -9.07
N ILE A 518 10.60 -25.53 -10.04
CA ILE A 518 10.60 -24.61 -11.18
C ILE A 518 10.34 -23.19 -10.69
N ALA A 519 9.33 -22.98 -9.84
CA ALA A 519 9.05 -21.68 -9.25
C ALA A 519 10.25 -21.15 -8.44
N LEU A 520 10.87 -22.00 -7.62
CA LEU A 520 12.08 -21.64 -6.85
C LEU A 520 13.26 -21.25 -7.75
N LEU A 521 13.44 -21.94 -8.88
CA LEU A 521 14.46 -21.59 -9.86
C LEU A 521 14.22 -20.19 -10.42
N PHE A 522 12.97 -19.84 -10.77
CA PHE A 522 12.63 -18.51 -11.25
C PHE A 522 12.77 -17.42 -10.16
N ILE A 523 12.50 -17.73 -8.89
CA ILE A 523 12.89 -16.84 -7.77
C ILE A 523 14.40 -16.60 -7.79
N GLY A 524 15.21 -17.66 -7.94
CA GLY A 524 16.67 -17.58 -8.06
C GLY A 524 17.12 -16.72 -9.25
N ILE A 525 16.48 -16.88 -10.41
CA ILE A 525 16.72 -16.04 -11.60
C ILE A 525 16.42 -14.57 -11.29
N GLY A 526 15.32 -14.29 -10.58
CA GLY A 526 14.97 -12.95 -10.13
C GLY A 526 16.04 -12.31 -9.24
N VAL A 527 16.58 -13.07 -8.29
CA VAL A 527 17.71 -12.65 -7.43
C VAL A 527 18.94 -12.36 -8.30
N LEU A 528 19.27 -13.25 -9.24
CA LEU A 528 20.42 -13.12 -10.13
C LEU A 528 20.32 -11.85 -10.99
N ILE A 529 19.20 -11.65 -11.69
CA ILE A 529 18.97 -10.48 -12.55
C ILE A 529 19.07 -9.19 -11.73
N THR A 530 18.44 -9.15 -10.57
CA THR A 530 18.45 -7.96 -9.70
C THR A 530 19.85 -7.66 -9.18
N SER A 531 20.62 -8.71 -8.84
CA SER A 531 22.01 -8.60 -8.43
C SER A 531 22.91 -8.11 -9.57
N ALA A 532 22.71 -8.63 -10.78
CA ALA A 532 23.42 -8.20 -11.99
C ALA A 532 23.11 -6.73 -12.32
N LEU A 533 21.83 -6.32 -12.30
CA LEU A 533 21.43 -4.93 -12.52
C LEU A 533 22.08 -4.00 -11.48
N ARG A 534 22.13 -4.41 -10.22
CA ARG A 534 22.79 -3.65 -9.16
C ARG A 534 24.29 -3.55 -9.38
N PHE A 535 24.94 -4.66 -9.73
CA PHE A 535 26.37 -4.69 -10.05
C PHE A 535 26.69 -3.78 -11.24
N MET A 536 25.93 -3.87 -12.32
CA MET A 536 26.12 -3.03 -13.51
C MET A 536 26.00 -1.55 -13.15
N ARG A 537 24.99 -1.19 -12.35
CA ARG A 537 24.77 0.20 -11.94
C ARG A 537 25.88 0.76 -11.03
N ILE A 538 26.51 -0.07 -10.20
CA ILE A 538 27.60 0.37 -9.32
C ILE A 538 28.91 0.54 -10.11
N ASN A 539 29.16 -0.31 -11.12
CA ASN A 539 30.44 -0.33 -11.84
C ASN A 539 30.43 0.51 -13.14
N PHE A 540 29.27 0.75 -13.76
CA PHE A 540 29.16 1.45 -15.03
C PHE A 540 28.28 2.69 -14.92
N LEU A 541 28.88 3.88 -15.06
CA LEU A 541 28.19 5.17 -14.95
C LEU A 541 27.13 5.42 -16.03
N TRP A 542 27.27 4.79 -17.20
CA TRP A 542 26.31 4.92 -18.31
C TRP A 542 25.10 3.98 -18.17
N TRP A 543 25.12 3.06 -17.19
CA TRP A 543 24.05 2.09 -17.00
C TRP A 543 22.86 2.70 -16.27
N THR A 544 21.75 2.89 -16.98
CA THR A 544 20.54 3.54 -16.46
C THR A 544 19.48 2.57 -15.92
N LEU A 545 19.63 1.25 -16.15
CA LEU A 545 18.63 0.28 -15.70
C LEU A 545 18.70 0.04 -14.19
N HIS A 546 17.59 0.31 -13.53
CA HIS A 546 17.43 0.27 -12.09
C HIS A 546 16.84 -1.08 -11.64
N PRO A 547 17.43 -1.78 -10.64
CA PRO A 547 16.93 -3.07 -10.14
C PRO A 547 15.46 -3.03 -9.70
N ALA A 548 15.06 -1.96 -8.99
CA ALA A 548 13.66 -1.76 -8.61
C ALA A 548 12.67 -1.63 -9.77
N GLY A 549 13.11 -1.17 -10.95
CA GLY A 549 12.25 -1.13 -12.14
C GLY A 549 11.84 -2.53 -12.57
N PHE A 550 12.77 -3.50 -12.49
CA PHE A 550 12.48 -4.91 -12.73
C PHE A 550 11.52 -5.49 -11.67
N ALA A 551 11.75 -5.20 -10.39
CA ALA A 551 10.88 -5.65 -9.31
C ALA A 551 9.43 -5.16 -9.46
N LEU A 552 9.23 -3.87 -9.75
CA LEU A 552 7.91 -3.24 -9.84
C LEU A 552 7.06 -3.69 -11.04
N THR A 553 7.68 -4.20 -12.10
CA THR A 553 7.02 -4.40 -13.41
C THR A 553 6.60 -5.84 -13.69
N GLY A 554 6.99 -6.81 -12.86
CA GLY A 554 6.61 -8.22 -13.07
C GLY A 554 5.11 -8.47 -12.99
N SER A 555 4.40 -7.71 -12.16
CA SER A 555 2.93 -7.70 -12.14
C SER A 555 2.39 -6.73 -13.20
N THR A 556 1.66 -7.28 -14.17
CA THR A 556 1.00 -6.48 -15.21
C THR A 556 -0.08 -5.57 -14.62
N TRP A 557 -0.71 -5.96 -13.51
CA TRP A 557 -1.73 -5.14 -12.84
C TRP A 557 -1.16 -3.90 -12.15
N THR A 558 0.12 -3.93 -11.76
CA THR A 558 0.76 -2.83 -11.05
C THR A 558 1.16 -1.69 -11.99
N VAL A 559 1.88 -2.01 -13.06
CA VAL A 559 2.42 -1.00 -14.01
C VAL A 559 1.61 -0.91 -15.30
N GLY A 560 0.79 -1.92 -15.63
CA GLY A 560 0.13 -2.01 -16.92
C GLY A 560 -0.81 -0.87 -17.26
N TRP A 561 -1.46 -0.25 -16.28
CA TRP A 561 -2.31 0.93 -16.51
C TRP A 561 -1.57 2.27 -16.28
N LEU A 562 -0.30 2.22 -15.84
CA LEU A 562 0.51 3.40 -15.52
C LEU A 562 1.68 3.64 -16.48
N TRP A 563 2.14 2.61 -17.21
CA TRP A 563 3.39 2.67 -17.97
C TRP A 563 3.43 3.86 -18.94
N PHE A 564 2.33 4.16 -19.62
CA PHE A 564 2.27 5.24 -20.59
C PHE A 564 2.31 6.62 -19.93
N SER A 565 1.63 6.79 -18.80
CA SER A 565 1.71 8.00 -17.98
C SER A 565 3.12 8.23 -17.42
N ILE A 566 3.80 7.15 -16.99
CA ILE A 566 5.20 7.20 -16.55
C ILE A 566 6.12 7.55 -17.72
N PHE A 567 5.88 6.98 -18.90
CA PHE A 567 6.63 7.29 -20.12
C PHE A 567 6.50 8.78 -20.52
N ILE A 568 5.28 9.33 -20.53
CA ILE A 568 5.06 10.76 -20.80
C ILE A 568 5.85 11.62 -19.81
N SER A 569 5.74 11.31 -18.52
CA SER A 569 6.43 12.07 -17.47
C SER A 569 7.96 11.98 -17.61
N TRP A 570 8.48 10.79 -17.91
CA TRP A 570 9.89 10.57 -18.21
C TRP A 570 10.36 11.40 -19.40
N LEU A 571 9.61 11.38 -20.52
CA LEU A 571 9.97 12.09 -21.74
C LEU A 571 10.01 13.61 -21.50
N VAL A 572 8.98 14.16 -20.85
CA VAL A 572 8.94 15.59 -20.53
C VAL A 572 10.08 15.97 -19.58
N LYS A 573 10.33 15.16 -18.53
CA LYS A 573 11.42 15.40 -17.60
C LYS A 573 12.79 15.34 -18.27
N LEU A 574 13.00 14.38 -19.18
CA LEU A 574 14.22 14.25 -19.97
C LEU A 574 14.47 15.50 -20.82
N VAL A 575 13.44 15.98 -21.53
CA VAL A 575 13.52 17.18 -22.37
C VAL A 575 13.83 18.42 -21.53
N LEU A 576 13.13 18.61 -20.41
CA LEU A 576 13.37 19.75 -19.50
C LEU A 576 14.79 19.75 -18.93
N LEU A 577 15.29 18.57 -18.51
CA LEU A 577 16.65 18.45 -17.97
C LEU A 577 17.72 18.64 -19.05
N LYS A 578 17.51 18.13 -20.27
CA LYS A 578 18.47 18.30 -21.37
C LYS A 578 18.53 19.74 -21.91
N GLN A 579 17.38 20.40 -22.07
CA GLN A 579 17.32 21.73 -22.70
C GLN A 579 17.50 22.88 -21.70
N GLY A 580 16.96 22.73 -20.48
CA GLY A 580 16.93 23.83 -19.50
C GLY A 580 17.55 23.49 -18.14
N GLY A 581 18.17 22.31 -18.01
CA GLY A 581 18.84 21.87 -16.80
C GLY A 581 17.93 21.78 -15.58
N ILE A 582 18.55 21.81 -14.39
CA ILE A 582 17.83 21.71 -13.11
C ILE A 582 16.91 22.93 -12.86
N GLY A 583 17.22 24.09 -13.44
CA GLY A 583 16.41 25.30 -13.32
C GLY A 583 15.06 25.19 -14.01
N ALA A 584 15.01 24.61 -15.22
CA ALA A 584 13.75 24.31 -15.89
C ALA A 584 12.93 23.26 -15.13
N TYR A 585 13.57 22.20 -14.63
CA TYR A 585 12.91 21.21 -13.78
C TYR A 585 12.23 21.86 -12.56
N ARG A 586 12.96 22.69 -11.79
CA ARG A 586 12.41 23.36 -10.61
C ARG A 586 11.26 24.30 -10.93
N ARG A 587 11.30 24.99 -12.07
CA ARG A 587 10.20 25.84 -12.55
C ARG A 587 8.97 25.04 -12.97
N ALA A 588 9.15 23.83 -13.48
CA ALA A 588 8.05 22.95 -13.89
C ALA A 588 7.40 22.19 -12.71
N VAL A 589 8.10 22.00 -11.58
CA VAL A 589 7.58 21.28 -10.41
C VAL A 589 6.15 21.71 -9.99
N PRO A 590 5.82 23.01 -9.84
CA PRO A 590 4.48 23.43 -9.45
C PRO A 590 3.39 22.95 -10.42
N PHE A 591 3.66 22.92 -11.73
CA PHE A 591 2.71 22.43 -12.74
C PHE A 591 2.34 20.96 -12.52
N PHE A 592 3.34 20.09 -12.33
CA PHE A 592 3.10 18.67 -12.08
C PHE A 592 2.49 18.39 -10.70
N MET A 593 2.79 19.21 -9.68
CA MET A 593 2.04 19.20 -8.41
C MET A 593 0.58 19.59 -8.64
N GLY A 594 0.32 20.57 -9.49
CA GLY A 594 -1.02 20.98 -9.89
C GLY A 594 -1.81 19.85 -10.55
N LEU A 595 -1.23 19.15 -11.53
CA LEU A 595 -1.86 17.99 -12.18
C LEU A 595 -2.25 16.90 -11.18
N LEU A 596 -1.36 16.59 -10.24
CA LEU A 596 -1.62 15.64 -9.16
C LEU A 596 -2.73 16.12 -8.23
N PHE A 597 -2.66 17.38 -7.83
CA PHE A 597 -3.57 17.96 -6.85
C PHE A 597 -4.99 18.12 -7.40
N GLY A 598 -5.16 18.49 -8.67
CA GLY A 598 -6.47 18.67 -9.29
C GLY A 598 -7.22 17.35 -9.47
N ASP A 599 -6.56 16.31 -9.98
CA ASP A 599 -7.15 14.96 -10.04
C ASP A 599 -7.54 14.46 -8.65
N TYR A 600 -6.67 14.63 -7.65
CA TYR A 600 -6.95 14.15 -6.29
C TYR A 600 -8.12 14.87 -5.64
N LEU A 601 -8.17 16.21 -5.72
CA LEU A 601 -9.26 16.97 -5.12
C LEU A 601 -10.58 16.76 -5.87
N ILE A 602 -10.58 16.94 -7.19
CA ILE A 602 -11.83 16.95 -7.98
C ILE A 602 -12.28 15.54 -8.32
N GLY A 603 -11.36 14.70 -8.79
CA GLY A 603 -11.62 13.28 -9.00
C GLY A 603 -12.01 12.57 -7.71
N GLY A 604 -11.36 12.90 -6.58
CA GLY A 604 -11.76 12.38 -5.28
C GLY A 604 -13.09 12.93 -4.77
N SER A 605 -13.44 14.18 -5.08
CA SER A 605 -14.76 14.76 -4.72
C SER A 605 -15.92 14.06 -5.43
N TRP A 606 -15.75 13.58 -6.67
CA TRP A 606 -16.77 12.76 -7.35
C TRP A 606 -17.12 11.49 -6.58
N ILE A 607 -16.15 10.91 -5.88
CA ILE A 607 -16.35 9.72 -5.03
C ILE A 607 -17.16 10.09 -3.77
N ILE A 608 -16.90 11.27 -3.19
CA ILE A 608 -17.70 11.80 -2.07
C ILE A 608 -19.14 12.09 -2.52
N ILE A 609 -19.33 12.70 -3.69
CA ILE A 609 -20.66 12.98 -4.27
C ILE A 609 -21.44 11.68 -4.46
N ARG A 610 -20.80 10.62 -4.97
CA ARG A 610 -21.42 9.30 -5.06
C ARG A 610 -21.92 8.81 -3.71
N GLN A 611 -21.11 8.93 -2.65
CA GLN A 611 -21.50 8.46 -1.33
C GLN A 611 -22.68 9.25 -0.75
N ILE A 612 -22.76 10.56 -0.99
CA ILE A 612 -23.83 11.42 -0.46
C ILE A 612 -25.13 11.22 -1.23
N PHE A 613 -25.07 11.18 -2.56
CA PHE A 613 -26.26 11.20 -3.43
C PHE A 613 -26.63 9.81 -3.99
N ASN A 614 -25.85 8.78 -3.71
CA ASN A 614 -26.02 7.42 -4.22
C ASN A 614 -26.12 7.33 -5.76
N VAL A 615 -25.31 8.14 -6.46
CA VAL A 615 -25.25 8.17 -7.93
C VAL A 615 -23.94 7.60 -8.45
N ASN A 616 -23.94 6.99 -9.64
CA ASN A 616 -22.70 6.56 -10.29
C ASN A 616 -21.90 7.76 -10.77
N THR A 617 -20.64 7.84 -10.37
CA THR A 617 -19.74 8.95 -10.72
C THR A 617 -18.43 8.45 -11.33
N TYR A 618 -17.70 9.38 -11.94
CA TYR A 618 -16.38 9.14 -12.51
C TYR A 618 -15.35 8.80 -11.42
N VAL A 619 -14.62 7.71 -11.62
CA VAL A 619 -13.49 7.30 -10.80
C VAL A 619 -12.22 7.63 -11.58
N PHE A 620 -11.37 8.52 -11.07
CA PHE A 620 -10.23 9.05 -11.84
C PHE A 620 -9.05 8.07 -12.03
N TRP A 621 -8.95 7.04 -11.20
CA TRP A 621 -7.83 6.08 -11.23
C TRP A 621 -8.20 4.70 -11.79
N ARG A 622 -9.49 4.42 -12.02
CA ARG A 622 -10.01 3.13 -12.51
C ARG A 622 -10.72 3.26 -13.86
#